data_AF-A0A1Y2UZR6-F1
#
_entry.id   AF-A0A1Y2UZR6-F1
#
_cell.length_a   1.000
_cell.length_b   1.000
_cell.length_c   1.000
_cell.angle_alpha   90.00
_cell.angle_beta   90.00
_cell.angle_gamma   90.00
#
_symmetry.space_group_name_H-M   'P 1'
#
loop_
_entity.id
_entity.type
_entity.pdbx_description
1 polymer ?
#
loop_
_entity_poly.entity_id
_entity_poly.type
_entity_poly.pdbx_seq_one_letter_code
_entity_poly.pdbx_strand_id
1 'polypeptide(L)'
;MKCTAVTALGALFASAAVAQDITGSGHIYVINNTDFNTASPADGIACLDVTGALTLSDCAIFTRLPDYPRSLSTSAGNCSFTDSSQVANTDSVYGAKSYAWHCRPDYVTTNSDSLYTVTGFKYPFLCHDDANCFYDIKELPTEDATQPVWRFLWGGEQWSVPEGHTKVTWYWDKTA
;
A
#
# COMPACT_ATOMS: atom_id res chain seq x y z
N MET A 1 -2.77 5.54 -65.84
CA MET A 1 -2.05 4.96 -64.69
C MET A 1 -2.61 5.58 -63.42
N LYS A 2 -3.26 4.78 -62.56
CA LYS A 2 -3.83 5.24 -61.28
C LYS A 2 -2.81 4.92 -60.17
N CYS A 3 -2.24 5.94 -59.54
CA CYS A 3 -1.46 5.77 -58.32
C CYS A 3 -2.42 5.77 -57.12
N THR A 4 -2.57 4.62 -56.49
CA THR A 4 -3.32 4.47 -55.25
C THR A 4 -2.36 4.75 -54.08
N ALA A 5 -2.53 5.86 -53.39
CA ALA A 5 -1.83 6.15 -52.15
C ALA A 5 -2.53 5.39 -51.00
N VAL A 6 -1.78 4.57 -50.27
CA VAL A 6 -2.25 3.91 -49.05
C VAL A 6 -1.79 4.74 -47.86
N THR A 7 -2.71 5.46 -47.23
CA THR A 7 -2.46 6.21 -45.99
C THR A 7 -2.63 5.25 -44.82
N ALA A 8 -1.53 4.86 -44.18
CA ALA A 8 -1.58 4.10 -42.93
C ALA A 8 -1.94 5.03 -41.76
N LEU A 9 -3.17 4.92 -41.24
CA LEU A 9 -3.54 5.51 -39.95
C LEU A 9 -2.90 4.68 -38.84
N GLY A 10 -1.80 5.18 -38.27
CA GLY A 10 -1.27 4.66 -37.01
C GLY A 10 -2.21 5.08 -35.86
N ALA A 11 -2.91 4.12 -35.27
CA ALA A 11 -3.66 4.36 -34.04
C ALA A 11 -2.67 4.55 -32.87
N LEU A 12 -2.54 5.78 -32.40
CA LEU A 12 -1.89 6.08 -31.12
C LEU A 12 -2.80 5.55 -30.01
N PHE A 13 -2.43 4.42 -29.42
CA PHE A 13 -2.99 3.98 -28.15
C PHE A 13 -2.48 4.92 -27.05
N ALA A 14 -3.23 5.98 -26.78
CA ALA A 14 -3.04 6.77 -25.58
C ALA A 14 -3.42 5.88 -24.38
N SER A 15 -2.40 5.29 -23.73
CA SER A 15 -2.59 4.72 -22.40
C SER A 15 -2.88 5.90 -21.48
N ALA A 16 -4.14 6.10 -21.12
CA ALA A 16 -4.49 7.04 -20.07
C ALA A 16 -3.76 6.58 -18.80
N ALA A 17 -2.71 7.29 -18.41
CA ALA A 17 -2.12 7.11 -17.10
C ALA A 17 -3.23 7.35 -16.08
N VAL A 18 -3.64 6.30 -15.38
CA VAL A 18 -4.62 6.42 -14.29
C VAL A 18 -4.04 7.46 -13.33
N ALA A 19 -4.81 8.50 -13.04
CA ALA A 19 -4.37 9.50 -12.07
C ALA A 19 -4.09 8.78 -10.74
N GLN A 20 -2.85 8.88 -10.30
CA GLN A 20 -2.34 8.31 -9.05
C GLN A 20 -2.88 9.17 -7.89
N ASP A 21 -4.18 9.05 -7.63
CA ASP A 21 -4.93 9.92 -6.72
C ASP A 21 -5.42 9.15 -5.49
N ILE A 22 -4.89 9.53 -4.33
CA ILE A 22 -5.28 8.98 -3.02
C ILE A 22 -6.06 9.99 -2.18
N THR A 23 -6.59 11.05 -2.78
CA THR A 23 -7.51 11.97 -2.10
C THR A 23 -8.86 11.30 -1.86
N GLY A 24 -9.57 11.75 -0.83
CA GLY A 24 -10.89 11.24 -0.48
C GLY A 24 -10.78 9.92 0.29
N SER A 25 -11.64 8.97 -0.07
CA SER A 25 -11.75 7.69 0.64
C SER A 25 -11.53 6.50 -0.29
N GLY A 26 -11.12 5.37 0.26
CA GLY A 26 -10.78 4.18 -0.51
C GLY A 26 -10.52 2.97 0.37
N HIS A 27 -10.57 1.79 -0.24
CA HIS A 27 -10.08 0.56 0.38
C HIS A 27 -8.58 0.41 0.14
N ILE A 28 -7.92 -0.34 1.01
CA ILE A 28 -6.52 -0.75 0.82
C ILE A 28 -6.50 -2.26 0.64
N TYR A 29 -6.20 -2.70 -0.57
CA TYR A 29 -5.98 -4.12 -0.88
C TYR A 29 -4.49 -4.44 -0.83
N VAL A 30 -4.18 -5.64 -0.37
CA VAL A 30 -2.80 -6.13 -0.27
C VAL A 30 -2.55 -7.10 -1.41
N ILE A 31 -1.48 -6.86 -2.17
CA ILE A 31 -1.10 -7.65 -3.34
C ILE A 31 0.22 -8.36 -3.04
N ASN A 32 0.24 -9.66 -3.27
CA ASN A 32 1.46 -10.44 -3.19
C ASN A 32 2.30 -10.23 -4.45
N ASN A 33 3.11 -9.17 -4.47
CA ASN A 33 4.07 -8.96 -5.51
C ASN A 33 5.36 -8.30 -4.99
N THR A 34 6.47 -8.72 -5.56
CA THR A 34 7.80 -8.16 -5.34
C THR A 34 8.19 -7.07 -6.33
N ASP A 35 7.38 -6.79 -7.36
CA ASP A 35 7.64 -5.77 -8.39
C ASP A 35 6.36 -4.98 -8.77
N PHE A 36 6.30 -3.71 -8.39
CA PHE A 36 5.16 -2.83 -8.68
C PHE A 36 4.89 -2.61 -10.18
N ASN A 37 5.84 -2.91 -11.08
CA ASN A 37 5.62 -2.77 -12.53
C ASN A 37 4.76 -3.90 -13.10
N THR A 38 4.78 -5.06 -12.45
CA THR A 38 4.05 -6.26 -12.88
C THR A 38 2.82 -6.53 -12.03
N ALA A 39 2.66 -5.83 -10.91
CA ALA A 39 1.55 -6.00 -9.97
C ALA A 39 0.21 -5.67 -10.61
N SER A 40 -0.78 -6.52 -10.32
CA SER A 40 -2.18 -6.33 -10.73
C SER A 40 -3.09 -6.39 -9.50
N PRO A 41 -4.14 -5.54 -9.42
CA PRO A 41 -5.18 -5.68 -8.41
C PRO A 41 -5.87 -7.06 -8.41
N ALA A 42 -5.83 -7.79 -9.53
CA ALA A 42 -6.34 -9.16 -9.61
C ALA A 42 -5.54 -10.16 -8.75
N ASP A 43 -4.32 -9.82 -8.36
CA ASP A 43 -3.44 -10.63 -7.51
C ASP A 43 -3.61 -10.29 -6.01
N GLY A 44 -4.72 -9.64 -5.65
CA GLY A 44 -5.05 -9.30 -4.27
C GLY A 44 -5.19 -10.55 -3.40
N ILE A 45 -4.54 -10.53 -2.24
CA ILE A 45 -4.51 -11.64 -1.28
C ILE A 45 -5.30 -11.35 0.01
N ALA A 46 -5.55 -10.07 0.31
CA ALA A 46 -6.22 -9.60 1.51
C ALA A 46 -6.53 -8.09 1.38
N CYS A 47 -7.10 -7.49 2.42
CA CYS A 47 -7.26 -6.05 2.56
C CYS A 47 -6.96 -5.61 4.00
N LEU A 48 -6.95 -4.30 4.26
CA LEU A 48 -6.82 -3.77 5.61
C LEU A 48 -8.19 -3.53 6.26
N ASP A 49 -8.32 -3.90 7.53
CA ASP A 49 -9.50 -3.71 8.35
C ASP A 49 -9.55 -2.31 9.00
N VAL A 50 -10.57 -2.08 9.83
CA VAL A 50 -10.78 -0.77 10.49
C VAL A 50 -9.65 -0.40 11.45
N THR A 51 -8.93 -1.38 11.98
CA THR A 51 -7.78 -1.17 12.86
C THR A 51 -6.48 -1.03 12.09
N GLY A 52 -6.47 -1.27 10.78
CA GLY A 52 -5.26 -1.28 9.95
C GLY A 52 -4.57 -2.65 9.85
N ALA A 53 -5.18 -3.70 10.42
CA ALA A 53 -4.67 -5.06 10.34
C ALA A 53 -5.09 -5.75 9.03
N LEU A 54 -4.30 -6.73 8.59
CA LEU A 54 -4.58 -7.55 7.42
C LEU A 54 -5.74 -8.51 7.70
N THR A 55 -6.70 -8.59 6.77
CA THR A 55 -7.89 -9.42 6.90
C THR A 55 -8.35 -10.00 5.55
N LEU A 56 -9.06 -11.13 5.58
CA LEU A 56 -9.73 -11.70 4.40
C LEU A 56 -11.14 -11.15 4.19
N SER A 57 -11.78 -10.67 5.25
CA SER A 57 -13.13 -10.08 5.26
C SER A 57 -13.11 -8.70 5.90
N ASP A 58 -14.18 -7.91 5.80
CA ASP A 58 -14.30 -6.64 6.54
C ASP A 58 -13.29 -5.55 6.15
N CYS A 59 -12.99 -5.45 4.85
CA CYS A 59 -12.17 -4.38 4.30
C CYS A 59 -12.72 -3.01 4.69
N ALA A 60 -11.89 -2.19 5.34
CA ALA A 60 -12.32 -0.87 5.79
C ALA A 60 -12.12 0.19 4.72
N ILE A 61 -12.92 1.25 4.86
CA ILE A 61 -12.72 2.50 4.15
C ILE A 61 -11.75 3.37 4.94
N PHE A 62 -10.69 3.77 4.27
CA PHE A 62 -9.71 4.72 4.76
C PHE A 62 -10.01 6.09 4.15
N THR A 63 -9.83 7.14 4.93
CA THR A 63 -9.94 8.54 4.49
C THR A 63 -8.58 9.20 4.53
N ARG A 64 -8.24 9.91 3.47
CA ARG A 64 -7.04 10.74 3.43
C ARG A 64 -7.21 11.98 4.29
N LEU A 65 -6.31 12.17 5.25
CA LEU A 65 -6.31 13.39 6.06
C LEU A 65 -5.95 14.60 5.17
N PRO A 66 -6.66 15.74 5.34
CA PRO A 66 -6.47 16.92 4.48
C PRO A 66 -5.16 17.64 4.76
N ASP A 67 -4.74 17.63 6.02
CA ASP A 67 -3.58 18.39 6.50
C ASP A 67 -2.32 17.53 6.53
N TYR A 68 -1.16 18.18 6.37
CA TYR A 68 0.14 17.56 6.55
C TYR A 68 0.24 16.94 7.97
N PRO A 69 0.70 15.67 8.12
CA PRO A 69 1.50 14.86 7.20
C PRO A 69 0.70 14.07 6.14
N ARG A 70 -0.62 14.28 6.04
CA ARG A 70 -1.49 13.58 5.08
C ARG A 70 -1.42 12.06 5.23
N SER A 71 -1.54 11.55 6.45
CA SER A 71 -1.73 10.12 6.69
C SER A 71 -3.16 9.70 6.30
N LEU A 72 -3.55 8.48 6.65
CA LEU A 72 -4.89 7.93 6.51
C LEU A 72 -5.54 7.78 7.89
N SER A 73 -6.87 7.76 7.89
CA SER A 73 -7.70 7.43 9.04
C SER A 73 -8.81 6.46 8.66
N THR A 74 -9.34 5.75 9.63
CA THR A 74 -10.58 4.95 9.51
C THR A 74 -11.61 5.48 10.49
N SER A 75 -12.75 4.81 10.61
CA SER A 75 -13.69 5.07 11.71
C SER A 75 -13.12 4.77 13.10
N ALA A 76 -12.01 4.03 13.21
CA ALA A 76 -11.30 3.85 14.47
C ALA A 76 -10.37 5.03 14.81
N GLY A 77 -10.08 5.92 13.87
CA GLY A 77 -9.22 7.09 14.07
C GLY A 77 -8.02 7.11 13.13
N ASN A 78 -6.99 7.86 13.51
CA ASN A 78 -5.81 8.07 12.67
C ASN A 78 -4.89 6.85 12.69
N CYS A 79 -4.25 6.57 11.56
CA CYS A 79 -3.40 5.40 11.39
C CYS A 79 -1.90 5.72 11.46
N SER A 80 -1.12 4.75 11.96
CA SER A 80 0.32 4.90 12.21
C SER A 80 1.16 3.65 12.15
N PHE A 81 2.44 3.81 11.80
CA PHE A 81 3.52 2.83 12.06
C PHE A 81 4.36 3.13 13.33
N THR A 82 4.06 4.20 14.05
CA THR A 82 4.82 4.68 15.22
C THR A 82 4.14 4.37 16.56
N ASP A 83 2.96 3.75 16.55
CA ASP A 83 2.27 3.32 17.76
C ASP A 83 3.03 2.18 18.46
N SER A 84 3.80 2.55 19.48
CA SER A 84 4.62 1.60 20.24
C SER A 84 3.86 0.62 21.10
N SER A 85 2.54 0.75 21.20
CA SER A 85 1.69 -0.26 21.84
C SER A 85 1.42 -1.47 20.95
N GLN A 86 1.69 -1.37 19.65
CA GLN A 86 1.50 -2.45 18.69
C GLN A 86 2.72 -3.37 18.65
N VAL A 87 2.53 -4.56 18.08
CA VAL A 87 3.61 -5.53 17.90
C VAL A 87 4.70 -4.98 16.98
N ALA A 88 5.96 -5.09 17.40
CA ALA A 88 7.12 -4.72 16.60
C ALA A 88 7.55 -5.86 15.67
N ASN A 89 8.13 -5.53 14.51
CA ASN A 89 8.70 -6.52 13.59
C ASN A 89 10.09 -6.98 14.03
N THR A 90 10.15 -7.71 15.14
CA THR A 90 11.42 -8.14 15.76
C THR A 90 12.26 -9.07 14.90
N ASP A 91 11.66 -9.67 13.87
CA ASP A 91 12.34 -10.58 12.94
C ASP A 91 13.15 -9.81 11.88
N SER A 92 12.87 -8.51 11.67
CA SER A 92 13.61 -7.64 10.75
C SER A 92 14.76 -6.92 11.45
N VAL A 93 15.96 -7.00 10.86
CA VAL A 93 17.16 -6.29 11.34
C VAL A 93 16.95 -4.78 11.34
N TYR A 94 16.42 -4.23 10.25
CA TYR A 94 16.15 -2.79 10.12
C TYR A 94 14.75 -2.40 10.61
N GLY A 95 13.81 -3.34 10.59
CA GLY A 95 12.43 -3.19 11.04
C GLY A 95 12.17 -3.48 12.51
N ALA A 96 13.16 -3.93 13.29
CA ALA A 96 13.01 -4.34 14.69
C ALA A 96 12.32 -3.33 15.61
N LYS A 97 12.36 -2.04 15.25
CA LYS A 97 11.75 -0.94 16.01
C LYS A 97 10.56 -0.29 15.28
N SER A 98 10.12 -0.87 14.16
CA SER A 98 8.90 -0.48 13.48
C SER A 98 7.73 -1.29 14.05
N TYR A 99 6.66 -0.59 14.38
CA TYR A 99 5.44 -1.17 14.91
C TYR A 99 4.44 -1.44 13.80
N ALA A 100 3.51 -2.35 14.05
CA ALA A 100 2.48 -2.68 13.07
C ALA A 100 1.61 -1.45 12.77
N TRP A 101 1.15 -1.33 11.51
CA TRP A 101 0.19 -0.31 11.13
C TRP A 101 -1.07 -0.43 11.97
N HIS A 102 -1.47 0.66 12.62
CA HIS A 102 -2.66 0.64 13.46
C HIS A 102 -3.39 1.97 13.49
N CYS A 103 -4.73 1.91 13.51
CA CYS A 103 -5.63 3.06 13.53
C CYS A 103 -6.37 3.16 14.87
N ARG A 104 -6.26 4.32 15.54
CA ARG A 104 -6.95 4.58 16.82
C ARG A 104 -7.25 6.08 17.05
N PRO A 105 -8.18 6.43 17.97
CA PRO A 105 -8.69 7.80 18.07
C PRO A 105 -7.68 8.82 18.60
N ASP A 106 -6.77 8.38 19.46
CA ASP A 106 -5.79 9.22 20.16
C ASP A 106 -4.47 9.37 19.39
N TYR A 107 -4.33 8.72 18.23
CA TYR A 107 -3.10 8.82 17.46
C TYR A 107 -2.97 10.17 16.74
N VAL A 108 -1.81 10.80 16.93
CA VAL A 108 -1.43 12.04 16.24
C VAL A 108 -0.43 11.70 15.15
N THR A 109 -0.83 11.93 13.90
CA THR A 109 -0.02 11.59 12.73
C THR A 109 1.25 12.40 12.64
N THR A 110 2.34 11.73 12.31
CA THR A 110 3.67 12.28 12.11
C THR A 110 4.11 12.12 10.65
N ASN A 111 5.22 12.75 10.28
CA ASN A 111 5.76 12.69 8.92
C ASN A 111 6.05 11.24 8.48
N SER A 112 6.39 10.37 9.43
CA SER A 112 6.64 8.94 9.20
C SER A 112 5.39 8.14 8.82
N ASP A 113 4.19 8.70 9.01
CA ASP A 113 2.92 8.10 8.65
C ASP A 113 2.39 8.60 7.29
N SER A 114 3.12 9.51 6.63
CA SER A 114 2.72 10.02 5.33
C SER A 114 2.76 8.91 4.29
N LEU A 115 1.63 8.71 3.61
CA LEU A 115 1.53 7.82 2.45
C LEU A 115 1.40 8.64 1.17
N TYR A 116 1.85 8.12 0.04
CA TYR A 116 1.68 8.78 -1.26
C TYR A 116 1.71 7.76 -2.39
N THR A 117 1.41 8.20 -3.61
CA THR A 117 1.53 7.39 -4.83
C THR A 117 2.61 7.98 -5.74
N VAL A 118 3.25 7.11 -6.54
CA VAL A 118 4.28 7.53 -7.49
C VAL A 118 3.68 7.64 -8.89
N THR A 119 3.78 8.83 -9.49
CA THR A 119 3.39 9.05 -10.89
C THR A 119 4.20 8.16 -11.81
N GLY A 120 3.51 7.45 -12.71
CA GLY A 120 4.13 6.53 -13.68
C GLY A 120 3.90 5.05 -13.35
N PHE A 121 3.48 4.71 -12.14
CA PHE A 121 3.01 3.36 -11.85
C PHE A 121 1.69 3.07 -12.55
N LYS A 122 1.45 1.80 -12.86
CA LYS A 122 0.22 1.35 -13.52
C LYS A 122 -1.01 1.50 -12.62
N TYR A 123 -0.83 1.35 -11.32
CA TYR A 123 -1.88 1.42 -10.30
C TYR A 123 -1.43 2.30 -9.12
N PRO A 124 -2.38 2.89 -8.37
CA PRO A 124 -2.12 3.66 -7.14
C PRO A 124 -1.61 2.78 -6.01
N PHE A 125 -0.33 2.44 -6.05
CA PHE A 125 0.35 1.78 -4.94
C PHE A 125 0.75 2.81 -3.89
N LEU A 126 0.40 2.53 -2.63
CA LEU A 126 0.77 3.34 -1.50
C LEU A 126 2.26 3.13 -1.20
N CYS A 127 2.97 4.25 -1.12
CA CYS A 127 4.37 4.35 -0.78
C CYS A 127 4.54 5.20 0.46
N HIS A 128 5.64 4.98 1.17
CA HIS A 128 6.07 5.73 2.34
C HIS A 128 7.55 6.09 2.22
N ASP A 129 7.99 7.04 3.04
CA ASP A 129 9.37 7.49 3.12
C ASP A 129 9.95 7.84 1.72
N ASP A 130 11.15 7.34 1.37
CA ASP A 130 11.83 7.63 0.11
C ASP A 130 11.57 6.55 -0.95
N ALA A 131 10.43 6.67 -1.64
CA ALA A 131 9.99 5.84 -2.75
C ALA A 131 9.84 4.34 -2.43
N ASN A 132 9.58 4.01 -1.16
CA ASN A 132 9.35 2.64 -0.75
C ASN A 132 7.85 2.31 -0.79
N CYS A 133 7.47 1.35 -1.62
CA CYS A 133 6.06 0.98 -1.84
C CYS A 133 5.78 -0.46 -1.41
N PHE A 134 6.67 -1.03 -0.60
CA PHE A 134 6.57 -2.39 -0.11
C PHE A 134 6.29 -2.41 1.39
N TYR A 135 5.61 -3.46 1.80
CA TYR A 135 5.24 -3.74 3.17
C TYR A 135 5.62 -5.18 3.50
N ASP A 136 5.69 -5.47 4.79
CA ASP A 136 6.10 -6.74 5.35
C ASP A 136 4.93 -7.37 6.11
N ILE A 137 4.61 -8.62 5.78
CA ILE A 137 3.64 -9.45 6.49
C ILE A 137 4.29 -10.77 6.85
N LYS A 138 4.05 -11.24 8.08
CA LYS A 138 4.59 -12.53 8.52
C LYS A 138 3.75 -13.70 8.02
N GLU A 139 2.44 -13.56 8.15
CA GLU A 139 1.46 -14.58 7.80
C GLU A 139 0.28 -13.95 7.06
N LEU A 140 -0.38 -14.75 6.22
CA LEU A 140 -1.68 -14.37 5.69
C LEU A 140 -2.74 -14.49 6.79
N PRO A 141 -3.76 -13.62 6.79
CA PRO A 141 -4.89 -13.77 7.69
C PRO A 141 -5.66 -15.06 7.37
N THR A 142 -6.35 -15.56 8.38
CA THR A 142 -7.38 -16.59 8.23
C THR A 142 -8.76 -15.95 8.29
N GLU A 143 -9.83 -16.67 7.95
CA GLU A 143 -11.19 -16.12 7.98
C GLU A 143 -11.58 -15.53 9.35
N ASP A 144 -11.07 -16.10 10.45
CA ASP A 144 -11.41 -15.68 11.81
C ASP A 144 -10.31 -14.86 12.51
N ALA A 145 -9.22 -14.49 11.81
CA ALA A 145 -8.08 -13.82 12.45
C ALA A 145 -7.37 -12.82 11.54
N THR A 146 -7.09 -11.65 12.10
CA THR A 146 -6.33 -10.60 11.45
C THR A 146 -4.83 -10.74 11.72
N GLN A 147 -4.00 -10.13 10.86
CA GLN A 147 -2.54 -10.17 10.99
C GLN A 147 -1.94 -8.76 10.97
N PRO A 148 -0.86 -8.51 11.73
CA PRO A 148 -0.15 -7.24 11.67
C PRO A 148 0.53 -7.04 10.31
N VAL A 149 0.67 -5.78 9.91
CA VAL A 149 1.45 -5.37 8.74
C VAL A 149 2.47 -4.32 9.15
N TRP A 150 3.69 -4.44 8.66
CA TRP A 150 4.77 -3.49 8.94
C TRP A 150 5.26 -2.82 7.66
N ARG A 151 5.96 -1.69 7.81
CA ARG A 151 6.78 -1.15 6.71
C ARG A 151 7.88 -2.14 6.36
N PHE A 152 8.15 -2.31 5.08
CA PHE A 152 9.37 -2.98 4.65
C PHE A 152 10.56 -2.04 4.85
N LEU A 153 11.54 -2.43 5.66
CA LEU A 153 12.81 -1.71 5.81
C LEU A 153 13.97 -2.63 5.45
N TRP A 154 14.95 -2.08 4.72
CA TRP A 154 16.08 -2.84 4.20
C TRP A 154 17.39 -2.08 4.36
N GLY A 155 18.50 -2.79 4.23
CA GLY A 155 19.86 -2.25 4.27
C GLY A 155 20.91 -3.32 4.00
N GLY A 156 22.18 -3.00 4.22
CA GLY A 156 23.30 -3.86 3.83
C GLY A 156 23.26 -5.30 4.35
N GLU A 157 22.64 -5.53 5.51
CA GLU A 157 22.53 -6.84 6.17
C GLU A 157 21.23 -7.59 5.83
N GLN A 158 20.23 -6.92 5.24
CA GLN A 158 18.92 -7.47 4.96
C GLN A 158 18.30 -6.75 3.74
N TRP A 159 18.30 -7.44 2.60
CA TRP A 159 17.83 -6.90 1.30
C TRP A 159 16.38 -7.25 0.98
N SER A 160 15.74 -8.08 1.82
CA SER A 160 14.36 -8.53 1.66
C SER A 160 13.70 -8.65 3.04
N VAL A 161 12.40 -8.90 3.07
CA VAL A 161 11.68 -9.23 4.31
C VAL A 161 12.34 -10.42 5.03
N PRO A 162 12.16 -10.58 6.35
CA PRO A 162 12.71 -11.72 7.10
C PRO A 162 12.35 -13.08 6.48
N GLU A 163 13.13 -14.11 6.79
CA GLU A 163 12.79 -15.47 6.33
C GLU A 163 11.40 -15.88 6.84
N GLY A 164 10.58 -16.43 5.93
CA GLY A 164 9.20 -16.80 6.22
C GLY A 164 8.18 -15.67 6.07
N HIS A 165 8.62 -14.42 5.96
CA HIS A 165 7.72 -13.29 5.68
C HIS A 165 7.46 -13.13 4.18
N THR A 166 6.39 -12.41 3.86
CA THR A 166 6.00 -12.05 2.49
C THR A 166 6.12 -10.55 2.29
N LYS A 167 6.78 -10.15 1.20
CA LYS A 167 6.85 -8.76 0.76
C LYS A 167 5.64 -8.46 -0.13
N VAL A 168 4.89 -7.42 0.21
CA VAL A 168 3.61 -7.09 -0.44
C VAL A 168 3.55 -5.61 -0.82
N THR A 169 2.61 -5.26 -1.69
CA THR A 169 2.27 -3.86 -2.00
C THR A 169 0.85 -3.55 -1.56
N TRP A 170 0.59 -2.28 -1.24
CA TRP A 170 -0.75 -1.80 -0.90
C TRP A 170 -1.34 -1.04 -2.08
N TYR A 171 -2.48 -1.51 -2.60
CA TYR A 171 -3.23 -0.88 -3.68
C TYR A 171 -4.39 -0.08 -3.11
N TRP A 172 -4.45 1.21 -3.48
CA TRP A 172 -5.54 2.11 -3.14
C TRP A 172 -6.69 2.00 -4.14
N ASP A 173 -7.83 1.49 -3.68
CA ASP A 173 -9.04 1.41 -4.47
C ASP A 173 -10.01 2.51 -4.04
N LYS A 174 -9.94 3.65 -4.75
CA LYS A 174 -10.71 4.85 -4.42
C LYS A 174 -12.21 4.58 -4.54
N THR A 175 -12.97 4.89 -3.49
CA THR A 175 -14.44 4.87 -3.53
C THR A 175 -14.94 6.08 -4.31
N ALA A 176 -15.92 5.87 -5.18
CA ALA A 176 -16.54 6.92 -6.01
C ALA A 176 -17.20 8.04 -5.19
#